data_AF-D8PT06-F1
#
_entry.id   AF-D8PT06-F1
#
_cell.length_a   1.000
_cell.length_b   1.000
_cell.length_c   1.000
_cell.angle_alpha   90.00
_cell.angle_beta   90.00
_cell.angle_gamma   90.00
#
_symmetry.space_group_name_H-M   'P 1'
#
loop_
_entity.id
_entity.type
_entity.pdbx_description
1 polymer ?
#
loop_
_entity_poly.entity_id
_entity_poly.type
_entity_poly.pdbx_seq_one_letter_code
_entity_poly.pdbx_strand_id
1 'polypeptide(L)'
;MTKKDAHKTRTSQPATKKQRSHTSEERVAKDQLMRSHKRGSCSLRQSQTAKPGSSLRRKNTKHKAAALTSKPGSDLGPNLPALATALEHMYATMNGTLAPGQEPAKYSSVYQYLPKHLRIEEGTVIPQRPPLTSFGGDTINCLYSEEAANELLILECGSVEKGKELVKEAYQTAEFIGGQPDPEDPTIDRIDLPNLPFHLRLWLGHQKTFVSFDFCDNQTRRPVLKHRNLTVFMQSPGSLNALQLQPLEKCFHYDQSVGYNSFVVPESAVLEIRWMGKNIKTVQMPAREQPAQPARAARGVREVAKSPIQFLAEVTGNPHIAAMIKA
;
A
#
# COMPACT_ATOMS: atom_id res chain seq x y z
N MET A 1 4.68 -70.64 6.32
CA MET A 1 4.64 -71.11 7.73
C MET A 1 5.81 -70.45 8.45
N THR A 2 5.52 -69.39 9.20
CA THR A 2 5.66 -69.27 10.69
C THR A 2 7.10 -68.98 11.14
N LYS A 3 7.38 -67.73 11.58
CA LYS A 3 7.39 -67.26 13.00
C LYS A 3 8.64 -67.79 13.73
N LYS A 4 9.47 -67.03 14.47
CA LYS A 4 9.24 -65.85 15.32
C LYS A 4 10.58 -65.38 15.95
N ASP A 5 10.61 -64.09 16.31
CA ASP A 5 11.14 -63.44 17.54
C ASP A 5 12.56 -63.76 18.05
N ALA A 6 13.53 -62.83 18.14
CA ALA A 6 13.66 -61.54 18.88
C ALA A 6 14.46 -61.65 20.19
N HIS A 7 15.15 -60.54 20.52
CA HIS A 7 15.76 -60.12 21.80
C HIS A 7 17.15 -60.68 22.21
N LYS A 8 18.11 -59.91 22.78
CA LYS A 8 18.28 -58.47 23.09
C LYS A 8 19.70 -58.24 23.68
N THR A 9 20.33 -57.08 23.36
CA THR A 9 21.29 -56.27 24.19
C THR A 9 22.70 -56.84 24.54
N ARG A 10 23.81 -56.09 24.62
CA ARG A 10 24.04 -54.70 25.11
C ARG A 10 25.45 -54.14 24.74
N THR A 11 25.50 -52.84 24.42
CA THR A 11 26.51 -51.78 24.71
C THR A 11 28.02 -51.92 24.44
N SER A 12 28.55 -50.98 23.65
CA SER A 12 29.52 -49.94 24.10
C SER A 12 29.53 -48.72 23.14
N GLN A 13 29.73 -47.54 23.73
CA GLN A 13 29.55 -46.19 23.17
C GLN A 13 30.69 -45.73 22.25
N PRO A 14 30.48 -44.74 21.36
CA PRO A 14 31.53 -43.85 20.89
C PRO A 14 31.38 -42.41 21.43
N ALA A 15 32.53 -41.81 21.69
CA ALA A 15 32.71 -40.44 22.17
C ALA A 15 32.25 -39.37 21.16
N THR A 16 31.52 -38.38 21.65
CA THR A 16 31.06 -37.20 20.90
C THR A 16 32.15 -36.12 20.84
N LYS A 17 32.71 -35.88 19.65
CA LYS A 17 33.40 -34.62 19.33
C LYS A 17 32.36 -33.58 18.91
N LYS A 18 32.18 -32.53 19.72
CA LYS A 18 31.40 -31.32 19.37
C LYS A 18 32.13 -30.54 18.26
N GLN A 19 31.65 -30.66 17.02
CA GLN A 19 31.89 -29.64 15.98
C GLN A 19 31.02 -28.41 16.31
N ARG A 20 31.67 -27.28 16.63
CA ARG A 20 31.02 -25.97 16.61
C ARG A 20 30.97 -25.50 15.15
N SER A 21 29.82 -25.64 14.49
CA SER A 21 29.51 -24.92 13.26
C SER A 21 29.20 -23.46 13.62
N HIS A 22 30.19 -22.59 13.44
CA HIS A 22 30.01 -21.14 13.46
C HIS A 22 29.22 -20.78 12.19
N THR A 23 27.96 -20.37 12.35
CA THR A 23 27.08 -19.98 11.24
C THR A 23 27.55 -18.67 10.61
N SER A 24 27.61 -18.67 9.27
CA SER A 24 28.08 -17.61 8.39
C SER A 24 27.09 -16.43 8.24
N GLU A 25 25.98 -16.42 8.97
CA GLU A 25 24.91 -15.41 8.86
C GLU A 25 25.24 -14.12 9.63
N GLU A 26 26.02 -14.20 10.71
CA GLU A 26 26.35 -13.04 11.55
C GLU A 26 27.38 -12.09 10.90
N ARG A 27 28.13 -12.56 9.89
CA ARG A 27 29.09 -11.72 9.15
C ARG A 27 28.45 -10.92 8.02
N VAL A 28 27.33 -11.38 7.45
CA VAL A 28 26.64 -10.64 6.37
C VAL A 28 25.88 -9.43 6.91
N ALA A 29 25.34 -9.53 8.13
CA ALA A 29 24.63 -8.43 8.79
C ALA A 29 25.56 -7.27 9.21
N LYS A 30 26.80 -7.56 9.62
CA LYS A 30 27.78 -6.52 9.99
C LYS A 30 28.39 -5.80 8.79
N ASP A 31 28.54 -6.48 7.64
CA ASP A 31 29.14 -5.86 6.45
C ASP A 31 28.20 -4.92 5.68
N GLN A 32 26.87 -5.06 5.81
CA GLN A 32 25.92 -4.10 5.23
C GLN A 32 25.80 -2.81 6.06
N LEU A 33 25.89 -2.89 7.39
CA LEU A 33 25.79 -1.72 8.27
C LEU A 33 26.99 -0.76 8.13
N MET A 34 28.18 -1.29 7.79
CA MET A 34 29.40 -0.49 7.61
C MET A 34 29.47 0.23 6.25
N ARG A 35 28.65 -0.16 5.27
CA ARG A 35 28.66 0.46 3.93
C ARG A 35 27.65 1.60 3.77
N SER A 36 26.61 1.69 4.60
CA SER A 36 25.63 2.79 4.53
C SER A 36 26.17 4.12 5.09
N HIS A 37 27.14 4.08 6.02
CA HIS A 37 27.70 5.29 6.63
C HIS A 37 28.78 6.01 5.78
N LYS A 38 29.13 5.52 4.57
CA LYS A 38 30.27 6.07 3.81
C LYS A 38 30.02 6.42 2.35
N ARG A 39 28.79 6.74 1.95
CA ARG A 39 28.52 7.44 0.67
C ARG A 39 27.67 8.66 0.91
N GLY A 40 28.38 9.78 1.08
CA GLY A 40 27.81 11.11 1.12
C GLY A 40 27.23 11.57 -0.22
N SER A 41 26.31 12.51 -0.08
CA SER A 41 26.00 13.60 -1.01
C SER A 41 25.88 13.22 -2.50
N CYS A 42 24.66 13.02 -2.97
CA CYS A 42 24.31 13.33 -4.35
C CYS A 42 23.06 14.22 -4.36
N SER A 43 23.28 15.51 -4.62
CA SER A 43 22.22 16.49 -4.82
C SER A 43 21.36 16.10 -6.04
N LEU A 44 20.05 15.94 -5.85
CA LEU A 44 19.12 15.89 -6.97
C LEU A 44 18.64 17.30 -7.30
N ARG A 45 19.30 17.92 -8.29
CA ARG A 45 18.73 18.96 -9.13
C ARG A 45 17.49 18.39 -9.83
N GLN A 46 16.30 18.78 -9.39
CA GLN A 46 15.11 18.64 -10.21
C GLN A 46 15.15 19.70 -11.32
N SER A 47 15.26 19.23 -12.55
CA SER A 47 15.12 20.01 -13.77
C SER A 47 13.70 20.60 -13.87
N GLN A 48 13.62 21.92 -13.70
CA GLN A 48 12.46 22.72 -14.09
C GLN A 48 12.40 22.83 -15.61
N THR A 49 11.40 22.21 -16.24
CA THR A 49 10.86 22.67 -17.53
C THR A 49 9.38 22.34 -17.64
N ALA A 50 8.51 23.30 -17.27
CA ALA A 50 7.26 23.57 -17.99
C ALA A 50 6.68 24.91 -17.50
N LYS A 51 6.66 25.88 -18.42
CA LYS A 51 6.04 27.21 -18.24
C LYS A 51 4.50 27.14 -18.23
N PRO A 52 3.83 28.20 -17.73
CA PRO A 52 2.49 28.14 -17.17
C PRO A 52 1.39 28.56 -18.16
N GLY A 53 0.15 28.13 -17.89
CA GLY A 53 -1.05 28.81 -18.38
C GLY A 53 -2.17 27.87 -18.79
N SER A 54 -3.21 27.75 -17.96
CA SER A 54 -4.52 28.36 -18.21
C SER A 54 -5.57 27.80 -17.24
N SER A 55 -6.06 28.71 -16.42
CA SER A 55 -7.28 28.64 -15.60
C SER A 55 -8.44 27.93 -16.30
N LEU A 56 -8.97 26.87 -15.68
CA LEU A 56 -10.34 26.41 -15.86
C LEU A 56 -10.97 26.04 -14.51
N ARG A 57 -11.57 27.08 -13.94
CA ARG A 57 -12.69 27.13 -13.00
C ARG A 57 -13.48 25.81 -12.88
N ARG A 58 -13.22 25.02 -11.83
CA ARG A 58 -14.04 23.86 -11.47
C ARG A 58 -14.99 24.21 -10.32
N LYS A 59 -16.28 24.03 -10.60
CA LYS A 59 -17.42 24.27 -9.71
C LYS A 59 -17.37 23.34 -8.50
N ASN A 60 -17.78 23.91 -7.37
CA ASN A 60 -18.01 23.27 -6.07
C ASN A 60 -18.73 21.92 -6.16
N THR A 61 -18.04 20.87 -5.70
CA THR A 61 -18.67 19.70 -5.06
C THR A 61 -18.03 19.56 -3.68
N LYS A 62 -18.83 19.88 -2.65
CA LYS A 62 -18.47 19.70 -1.24
C LYS A 62 -18.38 18.20 -0.94
N HIS A 63 -17.22 17.61 -1.16
CA HIS A 63 -16.77 16.48 -0.35
C HIS A 63 -15.70 17.04 0.58
N LYS A 64 -16.04 17.18 1.87
CA LYS A 64 -15.06 17.40 2.93
C LYS A 64 -14.25 16.10 3.09
N ALA A 65 -13.33 15.84 2.19
CA ALA A 65 -12.07 15.27 2.64
C ALA A 65 -11.36 16.45 3.30
N ALA A 66 -11.25 16.44 4.62
CA ALA A 66 -10.45 17.43 5.33
C ALA A 66 -9.02 17.31 4.78
N ALA A 67 -8.66 18.21 3.87
CA ALA A 67 -7.28 18.43 3.53
C ALA A 67 -6.57 18.72 4.87
N LEU A 68 -5.54 17.93 5.16
CA LEU A 68 -4.58 18.11 6.25
C LEU A 68 -3.83 19.44 6.06
N THR A 69 -4.56 20.55 6.15
CA THR A 69 -4.00 21.88 6.31
C THR A 69 -4.36 22.34 7.71
N SER A 70 -3.81 21.64 8.71
CA SER A 70 -3.64 22.24 10.02
C SER A 70 -2.72 23.45 9.83
N LYS A 71 -3.23 24.63 10.13
CA LYS A 71 -2.33 25.73 10.49
C LYS A 71 -1.46 25.21 11.63
N PRO A 72 -0.12 25.39 11.60
CA PRO A 72 0.74 24.97 12.69
C PRO A 72 0.25 25.67 13.96
N GLY A 73 -0.39 24.91 14.82
CA GLY A 73 -0.97 25.38 16.07
C GLY A 73 -0.03 25.02 17.19
N SER A 74 1.07 25.76 17.32
CA SER A 74 1.93 25.79 18.51
C SER A 74 3.04 26.80 18.27
N ASP A 75 3.12 27.86 19.10
CA ASP A 75 4.28 28.76 19.18
C ASP A 75 5.53 28.06 19.76
N LEU A 76 5.41 26.81 20.21
CA LEU A 76 6.51 25.93 20.57
C LEU A 76 6.85 25.08 19.34
N GLY A 77 8.03 25.31 18.77
CA GLY A 77 8.54 24.51 17.65
C GLY A 77 8.66 23.01 17.98
N PRO A 78 8.88 22.15 16.96
CA PRO A 78 8.98 20.71 17.16
C PRO A 78 9.98 20.33 18.24
N ASN A 79 9.58 19.46 19.18
CA ASN A 79 10.51 18.82 20.12
C ASN A 79 11.24 17.67 19.42
N LEU A 80 12.10 18.01 18.46
CA LEU A 80 12.89 17.04 17.70
C LEU A 80 13.72 16.09 18.59
N PRO A 81 14.30 16.52 19.73
CA PRO A 81 14.98 15.61 20.65
C PRO A 81 14.07 14.53 21.27
N ALA A 82 12.84 14.88 21.66
CA ALA A 82 11.88 13.91 22.20
C ALA A 82 11.46 12.90 21.13
N LEU A 83 11.17 13.37 19.92
CA LEU A 83 10.86 12.48 18.79
C LEU A 83 12.02 11.53 18.47
N ALA A 84 13.26 12.03 18.44
CA ALA A 84 14.44 11.21 18.22
C ALA A 84 14.58 10.13 19.30
N THR A 85 14.41 10.50 20.57
CA THR A 85 14.46 9.56 21.71
C THR A 85 13.38 8.47 21.61
N ALA A 86 12.15 8.85 21.26
CA ALA A 86 11.04 7.91 21.11
C ALA A 86 11.26 6.94 19.93
N LEU A 87 11.82 7.43 18.82
CA LEU A 87 12.21 6.59 17.68
C LEU A 87 13.35 5.64 18.05
N GLU A 88 14.39 6.12 18.73
CA GLU A 88 15.51 5.29 19.22
C GLU A 88 15.03 4.18 20.15
N HIS A 89 14.12 4.49 21.08
CA HIS A 89 13.52 3.51 21.98
C HIS A 89 12.71 2.45 21.21
N MET A 90 11.92 2.87 20.23
CA MET A 90 11.20 1.96 19.32
C MET A 90 12.17 1.05 18.55
N TYR A 91 13.24 1.58 17.99
CA TYR A 91 14.27 0.78 17.30
C TYR A 91 14.99 -0.18 18.24
N ALA A 92 15.33 0.26 19.45
CA ALA A 92 15.97 -0.58 20.45
C ALA A 92 15.06 -1.76 20.82
N THR A 93 13.76 -1.50 20.95
CA THR A 93 12.73 -2.54 21.15
C THR A 93 12.70 -3.52 19.99
N MET A 94 12.56 -3.04 18.75
CA MET A 94 12.48 -3.89 17.55
C MET A 94 13.72 -4.77 17.35
N ASN A 95 14.90 -4.25 17.72
CA ASN A 95 16.17 -4.95 17.56
C ASN A 95 16.58 -5.77 18.80
N GLY A 96 15.80 -5.75 19.89
CA GLY A 96 16.14 -6.47 21.13
C GLY A 96 17.39 -5.93 21.83
N THR A 97 17.64 -4.62 21.72
CA THR A 97 18.85 -3.93 22.24
C THR A 97 18.55 -2.96 23.38
N LEU A 98 17.37 -3.10 24.01
CA LEU A 98 16.99 -2.33 25.20
C LEU A 98 17.99 -2.53 26.33
N ALA A 99 18.25 -1.47 27.09
CA ALA A 99 19.10 -1.55 28.27
C ALA A 99 18.41 -2.40 29.36
N PRO A 100 19.18 -3.02 30.28
CA PRO A 100 18.62 -3.78 31.39
C PRO A 100 17.62 -2.94 32.19
N GLY A 101 16.40 -3.46 32.38
CA GLY A 101 15.33 -2.78 33.13
C GLY A 101 14.52 -1.75 32.33
N GLN A 102 14.81 -1.53 31.05
CA GLN A 102 13.93 -0.75 30.18
C GLN A 102 12.73 -1.58 29.72
N GLU A 103 11.54 -1.02 29.87
CA GLU A 103 10.29 -1.60 29.35
C GLU A 103 10.24 -1.48 27.82
N PRO A 104 9.76 -2.51 27.10
CA PRO A 104 9.58 -2.44 25.65
C PRO A 104 8.59 -1.35 25.21
N ALA A 105 8.88 -0.72 24.08
CA ALA A 105 7.94 0.16 23.42
C ALA A 105 6.66 -0.59 23.02
N LYS A 106 5.52 0.09 23.19
CA LYS A 106 4.18 -0.42 22.84
C LYS A 106 3.67 0.30 21.60
N TYR A 107 2.89 -0.40 20.78
CA TYR A 107 2.22 0.20 19.63
C TYR A 107 1.33 1.35 20.08
N SER A 108 1.21 2.37 19.23
CA SER A 108 0.32 3.49 19.54
C SER A 108 -1.14 3.05 19.66
N SER A 109 -1.85 3.62 20.63
CA SER A 109 -3.25 3.35 20.87
C SER A 109 -4.15 3.80 19.72
N VAL A 110 -3.66 4.58 18.74
CA VAL A 110 -4.42 4.92 17.53
C VAL A 110 -4.75 3.70 16.67
N TYR A 111 -3.93 2.65 16.73
CA TYR A 111 -4.17 1.41 15.97
C TYR A 111 -5.37 0.61 16.50
N GLN A 112 -5.91 0.98 17.68
CA GLN A 112 -7.15 0.40 18.18
C GLN A 112 -8.37 0.79 17.31
N TYR A 113 -8.26 1.89 16.55
CA TYR A 113 -9.34 2.38 15.67
C TYR A 113 -9.37 1.71 14.29
N LEU A 114 -8.39 0.84 13.98
CA LEU A 114 -8.42 0.02 12.76
C LEU A 114 -9.61 -0.96 12.79
N PRO A 115 -10.02 -1.49 11.62
CA PRO A 115 -10.98 -2.59 11.53
C PRO A 115 -10.60 -3.76 12.42
N LYS A 116 -11.60 -4.49 12.92
CA LYS A 116 -11.45 -5.51 13.98
C LYS A 116 -10.36 -6.55 13.66
N HIS A 117 -10.24 -7.00 12.42
CA HIS A 117 -9.24 -8.00 12.00
C HIS A 117 -7.81 -7.47 11.88
N LEU A 118 -7.61 -6.16 11.92
CA LEU A 118 -6.31 -5.47 11.82
C LEU A 118 -5.96 -4.67 13.07
N ARG A 119 -6.92 -4.59 13.99
CA ARG A 119 -6.78 -3.87 15.25
C ARG A 119 -5.57 -4.36 16.02
N ILE A 120 -4.81 -3.41 16.55
CA ILE A 120 -3.81 -3.68 17.57
C ILE A 120 -4.36 -3.15 18.88
N GLU A 121 -4.52 -4.05 19.85
CA GLU A 121 -5.04 -3.68 21.17
C GLU A 121 -4.10 -2.71 21.87
N GLU A 122 -4.67 -1.79 22.64
CA GLU A 122 -3.90 -0.81 23.39
C GLU A 122 -2.95 -1.51 24.37
N GLY A 123 -1.71 -1.02 24.41
CA GLY A 123 -0.66 -1.58 25.26
C GLY A 123 0.04 -2.81 24.68
N THR A 124 -0.30 -3.25 23.47
CA THR A 124 0.43 -4.32 22.78
C THR A 124 1.89 -3.94 22.56
N VAL A 125 2.80 -4.80 23.03
CA VAL A 125 4.25 -4.62 22.86
C VAL A 125 4.65 -4.78 21.39
N ILE A 126 5.57 -3.93 20.93
CA ILE A 126 6.16 -4.07 19.60
C ILE A 126 7.05 -5.33 19.60
N PRO A 127 6.82 -6.30 18.71
CA PRO A 127 7.61 -7.52 18.67
C PRO A 127 9.03 -7.23 18.22
N GLN A 128 9.99 -8.00 18.75
CA GLN A 128 11.39 -7.99 18.32
C GLN A 128 11.48 -8.60 16.92
N ARG A 129 11.45 -7.75 15.90
CA ARG A 129 11.64 -8.12 14.50
C ARG A 129 12.30 -6.97 13.76
N PRO A 130 13.23 -7.26 12.82
CA PRO A 130 13.79 -6.23 11.96
C PRO A 130 12.68 -5.44 11.26
N PRO A 131 12.79 -4.10 11.16
CA PRO A 131 11.84 -3.31 10.41
C PRO A 131 11.86 -3.69 8.92
N LEU A 132 10.70 -3.64 8.28
CA LEU A 132 10.64 -3.65 6.82
C LEU A 132 11.12 -2.30 6.31
N THR A 133 11.94 -2.28 5.26
CA THR A 133 12.48 -1.05 4.67
C THR A 133 12.15 -0.95 3.18
N SER A 134 12.23 0.27 2.66
CA SER A 134 12.14 0.59 1.24
C SER A 134 13.28 1.51 0.80
N PHE A 135 13.50 1.55 -0.53
CA PHE A 135 14.43 2.49 -1.18
C PHE A 135 15.88 2.36 -0.69
N GLY A 136 16.36 1.13 -0.52
CA GLY A 136 17.73 0.87 -0.07
C GLY A 136 17.96 1.17 1.41
N GLY A 137 16.90 1.13 2.22
CA GLY A 137 16.95 1.42 3.65
C GLY A 137 16.55 2.86 4.03
N ASP A 138 16.28 3.72 3.04
CA ASP A 138 15.98 5.15 3.29
C ASP A 138 14.62 5.35 3.97
N THR A 139 13.68 4.42 3.78
CA THR A 139 12.34 4.48 4.38
C THR A 139 12.10 3.26 5.24
N ILE A 140 11.65 3.47 6.47
CA ILE A 140 11.26 2.41 7.39
C ILE A 140 9.73 2.28 7.40
N ASN A 141 9.26 1.08 7.07
CA ASN A 141 7.85 0.72 7.02
C ASN A 141 7.47 0.02 8.32
N CYS A 142 7.23 0.80 9.36
CA CYS A 142 6.76 0.28 10.65
C CYS A 142 5.54 1.05 11.15
N LEU A 143 4.81 0.39 12.03
CA LEU A 143 3.82 1.06 12.88
C LEU A 143 4.56 1.72 14.04
N TYR A 144 4.11 2.91 14.43
CA TYR A 144 4.78 3.73 15.43
C TYR A 144 4.50 3.27 16.86
N SER A 145 5.48 3.47 17.74
CA SER A 145 5.25 3.37 19.18
C SER A 145 4.32 4.49 19.66
N GLU A 146 3.69 4.29 20.82
CA GLU A 146 2.85 5.32 21.45
C GLU A 146 3.62 6.63 21.67
N GLU A 147 4.86 6.54 22.16
CA GLU A 147 5.74 7.69 22.37
C GLU A 147 6.03 8.44 21.06
N ALA A 148 6.44 7.72 20.01
CA ALA A 148 6.77 8.33 18.73
C ALA A 148 5.53 8.94 18.05
N ALA A 149 4.39 8.25 18.13
CA ALA A 149 3.14 8.75 17.60
C ALA A 149 2.69 10.03 18.33
N ASN A 150 2.79 10.10 19.65
CA ASN A 150 2.39 11.28 20.41
C ASN A 150 3.21 12.52 20.02
N GLU A 151 4.53 12.40 19.87
CA GLU A 151 5.38 13.49 19.41
C GLU A 151 5.03 13.95 17.98
N LEU A 152 4.75 13.01 17.07
CA LEU A 152 4.28 13.33 15.71
C LEU A 152 2.91 14.01 15.71
N LEU A 153 1.98 13.58 16.58
CA LEU A 153 0.65 14.18 16.68
C LEU A 153 0.71 15.59 17.27
N ILE A 154 1.56 15.84 18.26
CA ILE A 154 1.82 17.20 18.77
C ILE A 154 2.36 18.07 17.64
N LEU A 155 3.34 17.58 16.87
CA LEU A 155 3.94 18.29 15.76
C LEU A 155 2.93 18.66 14.66
N GLU A 156 2.12 17.69 14.22
CA GLU A 156 1.20 17.87 13.08
C GLU A 156 -0.12 18.56 13.47
N CYS A 157 -0.60 18.33 14.69
CA CYS A 157 -1.96 18.70 15.11
C CYS A 157 -2.01 19.74 16.25
N GLY A 158 -0.88 19.98 16.93
CA GLY A 158 -0.76 20.87 18.09
C GLY A 158 -1.04 20.21 19.43
N SER A 159 -1.67 19.03 19.44
CA SER A 159 -1.87 18.21 20.65
C SER A 159 -2.09 16.74 20.31
N VAL A 160 -1.84 15.87 21.29
CA VAL A 160 -2.07 14.42 21.15
C VAL A 160 -3.56 14.12 20.98
N GLU A 161 -4.42 14.73 21.79
CA GLU A 161 -5.87 14.45 21.82
C GLU A 161 -6.50 14.76 20.47
N LYS A 162 -6.24 15.96 19.93
CA LYS A 162 -6.74 16.37 18.63
C LYS A 162 -6.17 15.50 17.51
N GLY A 163 -4.89 15.14 17.61
CA GLY A 163 -4.26 14.21 16.68
C GLY A 163 -4.93 12.83 16.67
N LYS A 164 -5.21 12.26 17.84
CA LYS A 164 -5.87 10.96 17.98
C LYS A 164 -7.31 10.99 17.45
N GLU A 165 -8.05 12.08 17.68
CA GLU A 165 -9.39 12.27 17.09
C GLU A 165 -9.33 12.29 15.56
N LEU A 166 -8.38 13.01 14.98
CA LEU A 166 -8.19 13.06 13.52
C LEU A 166 -7.76 11.71 12.95
N VAL A 167 -6.85 10.99 13.62
CA VAL A 167 -6.45 9.64 13.19
C VAL A 167 -7.61 8.65 13.28
N LYS A 168 -8.45 8.77 14.32
CA LYS A 168 -9.67 7.96 14.45
C LYS A 168 -10.61 8.20 13.27
N GLU A 169 -10.89 9.46 12.93
CA GLU A 169 -11.71 9.80 11.75
C GLU A 169 -11.07 9.26 10.47
N ALA A 170 -9.75 9.42 10.31
CA ALA A 170 -9.01 8.92 9.16
C ALA A 170 -9.11 7.39 9.03
N TYR A 171 -8.90 6.62 10.10
CA TYR A 171 -9.02 5.15 10.05
C TYR A 171 -10.46 4.68 9.85
N GLN A 172 -11.46 5.39 10.37
CA GLN A 172 -12.86 5.08 10.12
C GLN A 172 -13.30 5.39 8.69
N THR A 173 -12.61 6.31 8.00
CA THR A 173 -12.94 6.73 6.63
C THR A 173 -11.95 6.22 5.58
N ALA A 174 -10.86 5.59 6.01
CA ALA A 174 -9.78 5.08 5.16
C ALA A 174 -10.33 4.08 4.15
N GLU A 175 -10.11 4.39 2.88
CA GLU A 175 -10.66 3.63 1.77
C GLU A 175 -9.74 2.50 1.32
N PHE A 176 -8.63 2.26 2.01
CA PHE A 176 -7.64 1.29 1.55
C PHE A 176 -6.88 0.65 2.70
N ILE A 177 -7.03 -0.69 2.80
CA ILE A 177 -6.07 -1.55 3.50
C ILE A 177 -5.78 -2.71 2.56
N GLY A 178 -4.58 -2.71 1.97
CA GLY A 178 -4.14 -3.74 1.04
C GLY A 178 -3.69 -5.02 1.74
N GLY A 179 -3.77 -6.14 1.03
CA GLY A 179 -3.13 -7.42 1.40
C GLY A 179 -3.73 -8.20 2.57
N GLN A 180 -4.67 -7.63 3.33
CA GLN A 180 -5.33 -8.31 4.45
C GLN A 180 -6.84 -7.99 4.46
N PRO A 181 -7.64 -8.66 3.60
CA PRO A 181 -9.09 -8.52 3.68
C PRO A 181 -9.61 -9.01 5.03
N ASP A 182 -10.75 -8.47 5.45
CA ASP A 182 -11.47 -9.03 6.60
C ASP A 182 -11.85 -10.48 6.27
N PRO A 183 -11.46 -11.48 7.08
CA PRO A 183 -11.84 -12.88 6.83
C PRO A 183 -13.35 -13.11 6.69
N GLU A 184 -14.17 -12.22 7.25
CA GLU A 184 -15.63 -12.27 7.18
C GLU A 184 -16.20 -11.35 6.06
N ASP A 185 -15.36 -10.72 5.23
CA ASP A 185 -15.80 -9.84 4.14
C ASP A 185 -16.61 -10.62 3.09
N PRO A 186 -17.92 -10.31 2.93
CA PRO A 186 -18.79 -11.02 2.00
C PRO A 186 -18.47 -10.73 0.52
N THR A 187 -17.62 -9.74 0.25
CA THR A 187 -17.18 -9.38 -1.10
C THR A 187 -15.93 -10.12 -1.54
N ILE A 188 -15.34 -10.95 -0.66
CA ILE A 188 -14.25 -11.83 -1.04
C ILE A 188 -14.76 -12.80 -2.10
N ASP A 189 -14.13 -12.77 -3.26
CA ASP A 189 -14.41 -13.70 -4.35
C ASP A 189 -13.14 -14.40 -4.81
N ARG A 190 -13.31 -15.63 -5.29
CA ARG A 190 -12.25 -16.48 -5.81
C ARG A 190 -12.46 -16.68 -7.30
N ILE A 191 -11.43 -16.32 -8.05
CA ILE A 191 -11.39 -16.50 -9.50
C ILE A 191 -10.33 -17.52 -9.85
N ASP A 192 -10.78 -18.71 -10.24
CA ASP A 192 -9.88 -19.78 -10.69
C ASP A 192 -9.18 -19.40 -11.99
N LEU A 193 -7.88 -19.72 -12.07
CA LEU A 193 -7.07 -19.55 -13.25
C LEU A 193 -6.85 -20.92 -13.90
N PRO A 194 -7.24 -21.11 -15.18
CA PRO A 194 -7.18 -22.42 -15.83
C PRO A 194 -5.78 -23.03 -15.81
N ASN A 195 -5.67 -24.29 -15.38
CA ASN A 195 -4.44 -25.09 -15.38
C ASN A 195 -3.28 -24.49 -14.55
N LEU A 196 -3.56 -23.62 -13.58
CA LEU A 196 -2.54 -23.05 -12.69
C LEU A 196 -2.72 -23.51 -11.24
N PRO A 197 -1.64 -23.63 -10.45
CA PRO A 197 -1.70 -24.09 -9.07
C PRO A 197 -2.14 -22.99 -8.07
N PHE A 198 -2.54 -21.82 -8.56
CA PHE A 198 -2.98 -20.68 -7.76
C PHE A 198 -4.22 -20.04 -8.40
N HIS A 199 -4.96 -19.27 -7.61
CA HIS A 199 -6.14 -18.52 -8.03
C HIS A 199 -5.95 -17.03 -7.72
N LEU A 200 -6.81 -16.20 -8.29
CA LEU A 200 -6.94 -14.80 -7.90
C LEU A 200 -8.00 -14.72 -6.79
N ARG A 201 -7.67 -14.04 -5.69
CA ARG A 201 -8.63 -13.69 -4.65
C ARG A 201 -8.79 -12.18 -4.67
N LEU A 202 -10.01 -11.70 -4.84
CA LEU A 202 -10.31 -10.27 -4.85
C LEU A 202 -11.30 -9.92 -3.75
N TRP A 203 -11.31 -8.65 -3.36
CA TRP A 203 -12.27 -8.12 -2.42
C TRP A 203 -12.47 -6.63 -2.64
N LEU A 204 -13.68 -6.18 -2.38
CA LEU A 204 -14.04 -4.78 -2.35
C LEU A 204 -13.75 -4.21 -0.95
N GLY A 205 -14.00 -4.96 0.12
CA GLY A 205 -13.77 -4.56 1.51
C GLY A 205 -14.38 -3.21 1.88
N HIS A 206 -13.71 -2.51 2.81
CA HIS A 206 -14.07 -1.15 3.23
C HIS A 206 -13.66 -0.06 2.21
N GLN A 207 -13.17 -0.46 1.03
CA GLN A 207 -12.71 0.48 0.01
C GLN A 207 -13.91 1.22 -0.59
N LYS A 208 -13.73 2.37 -1.27
CA LYS A 208 -14.87 3.06 -1.91
C LYS A 208 -14.85 3.03 -3.42
N THR A 209 -13.67 2.97 -4.02
CA THR A 209 -13.50 3.15 -5.47
C THR A 209 -12.55 2.12 -6.10
N PHE A 210 -12.00 1.23 -5.27
CA PHE A 210 -11.00 0.27 -5.67
C PHE A 210 -11.41 -1.16 -5.32
N VAL A 211 -10.88 -2.08 -6.11
CA VAL A 211 -10.86 -3.52 -5.86
C VAL A 211 -9.42 -3.90 -5.58
N SER A 212 -9.22 -4.62 -4.49
CA SER A 212 -7.94 -5.23 -4.18
C SER A 212 -7.93 -6.69 -4.59
N PHE A 213 -6.78 -7.20 -5.00
CA PHE A 213 -6.61 -8.63 -5.23
C PHE A 213 -5.19 -9.09 -4.95
N ASP A 214 -5.07 -10.38 -4.65
CA ASP A 214 -3.82 -11.11 -4.56
C ASP A 214 -3.91 -12.44 -5.31
N PHE A 215 -2.77 -13.11 -5.44
CA PHE A 215 -2.71 -14.49 -5.91
C PHE A 215 -2.56 -15.39 -4.70
N CYS A 216 -3.38 -16.43 -4.63
CA CYS A 216 -3.39 -17.38 -3.53
C CYS A 216 -3.11 -18.78 -4.03
N ASP A 217 -2.30 -19.52 -3.28
CA ASP A 217 -2.06 -20.93 -3.54
C ASP A 217 -3.36 -21.75 -3.36
N ASN A 218 -3.63 -22.69 -4.27
CA ASN A 218 -4.89 -23.44 -4.26
C ASN A 218 -5.02 -24.40 -3.08
N GLN A 219 -3.90 -24.92 -2.55
CA GLN A 219 -3.90 -25.89 -1.47
C GLN A 219 -3.98 -25.21 -0.10
N THR A 220 -3.07 -24.27 0.14
CA THR A 220 -2.90 -23.58 1.43
C THR A 220 -3.84 -22.40 1.60
N ARG A 221 -4.44 -21.89 0.51
CA ARG A 221 -5.27 -20.68 0.48
C ARG A 221 -4.54 -19.40 0.90
N ARG A 222 -3.21 -19.44 1.02
CA ARG A 222 -2.41 -18.31 1.46
C ARG A 222 -2.00 -17.45 0.25
N PRO A 223 -1.88 -16.12 0.43
CA PRO A 223 -1.28 -15.24 -0.56
C PRO A 223 0.14 -15.70 -0.91
N VAL A 224 0.50 -15.59 -2.18
CA VAL A 224 1.82 -15.97 -2.71
C VAL A 224 2.37 -14.88 -3.61
N LEU A 225 3.69 -14.91 -3.83
CA LEU A 225 4.34 -14.04 -4.80
C LEU A 225 3.81 -14.30 -6.20
N LYS A 226 3.61 -13.22 -6.97
CA LYS A 226 3.23 -13.32 -8.37
C LYS A 226 4.31 -14.08 -9.14
N HIS A 227 3.94 -15.21 -9.71
CA HIS A 227 4.85 -16.01 -10.52
C HIS A 227 5.45 -15.19 -11.68
N ARG A 228 6.73 -15.43 -12.02
CA ARG A 228 7.46 -14.66 -13.05
C ARG A 228 6.83 -14.71 -14.45
N ASN A 229 6.20 -15.84 -14.80
CA ASN A 229 5.52 -16.02 -16.10
C ASN A 229 4.12 -15.42 -16.14
N LEU A 230 3.60 -14.94 -15.00
CA LEU A 230 2.29 -14.33 -14.90
C LEU A 230 2.42 -12.81 -15.08
N THR A 231 1.64 -12.26 -16.00
CA THR A 231 1.52 -10.81 -16.20
C THR A 231 0.06 -10.43 -16.21
N VAL A 232 -0.27 -9.32 -15.56
CA VAL A 232 -1.64 -8.79 -15.49
C VAL A 232 -1.64 -7.43 -16.18
N PHE A 233 -2.57 -7.25 -17.10
CA PHE A 233 -2.78 -5.97 -17.77
C PHE A 233 -4.16 -5.44 -17.41
N MET A 234 -4.25 -4.14 -17.15
CA MET A 234 -5.52 -3.44 -17.03
C MET A 234 -5.84 -2.78 -18.37
N GLN A 235 -7.02 -3.06 -18.90
CA GLN A 235 -7.55 -2.34 -20.04
C GLN A 235 -8.28 -1.10 -19.54
N SER A 236 -7.87 0.07 -20.02
CA SER A 236 -8.58 1.32 -19.74
C SER A 236 -9.61 1.57 -20.85
N PRO A 237 -10.87 1.89 -20.50
CA PRO A 237 -11.87 2.27 -21.50
C PRO A 237 -11.35 3.41 -22.39
N GLY A 238 -11.31 3.19 -23.70
CA GLY A 238 -10.84 4.19 -24.67
C GLY A 238 -9.32 4.30 -24.85
N SER A 239 -8.51 3.49 -24.14
CA SER A 239 -7.07 3.38 -24.39
C SER A 239 -6.79 2.20 -25.31
N LEU A 240 -5.98 2.41 -26.35
CA LEU A 240 -5.44 1.32 -27.17
C LEU A 240 -4.32 0.55 -26.45
N ASN A 241 -3.73 1.15 -25.41
CA ASN A 241 -2.62 0.56 -24.67
C ASN A 241 -3.10 0.01 -23.34
N ALA A 242 -2.96 -1.30 -23.16
CA ALA A 242 -3.18 -1.95 -21.89
C ALA A 242 -2.01 -1.64 -20.94
N LEU A 243 -2.33 -1.27 -19.69
CA LEU A 243 -1.33 -0.95 -18.67
C LEU A 243 -0.93 -2.22 -17.94
N GLN A 244 0.35 -2.60 -17.97
CA GLN A 244 0.83 -3.72 -17.16
C GLN A 244 0.82 -3.33 -15.67
N LEU A 245 0.02 -4.03 -14.88
CA LEU A 245 -0.05 -3.80 -13.44
C LEU A 245 1.24 -4.23 -12.76
N GLN A 246 1.71 -3.38 -11.84
CA GLN A 246 2.79 -3.70 -10.92
C GLN A 246 2.20 -3.93 -9.52
N PRO A 247 2.76 -4.87 -8.75
CA PRO A 247 2.31 -5.08 -7.38
C PRO A 247 2.69 -3.89 -6.50
N LEU A 248 1.90 -3.63 -5.47
CA LEU A 248 2.12 -2.54 -4.51
C LEU A 248 3.51 -2.62 -3.89
N GLU A 249 3.97 -3.82 -3.54
CA GLU A 249 5.29 -4.05 -2.94
C GLU A 249 6.43 -3.55 -3.83
N LYS A 250 6.24 -3.65 -5.16
CA LYS A 250 7.20 -3.11 -6.13
C LYS A 250 7.09 -1.60 -6.25
N CYS A 251 5.87 -1.06 -6.27
CA CYS A 251 5.63 0.38 -6.32
C CYS A 251 6.17 1.11 -5.07
N PHE A 252 6.11 0.46 -3.91
CA PHE A 252 6.69 0.94 -2.65
C PHE A 252 8.17 0.60 -2.49
N HIS A 253 8.79 -0.03 -3.48
CA HIS A 253 10.22 -0.37 -3.49
C HIS A 253 10.70 -1.07 -2.19
N TYR A 254 9.95 -2.06 -1.70
CA TYR A 254 10.39 -2.82 -0.52
C TYR A 254 11.73 -3.51 -0.76
N ASP A 255 12.66 -3.35 0.18
CA ASP A 255 14.01 -3.92 0.10
C ASP A 255 14.02 -5.43 0.36
N GLN A 256 13.00 -5.90 1.08
CA GLN A 256 12.80 -7.31 1.43
C GLN A 256 11.47 -7.80 0.87
N SER A 257 11.44 -9.07 0.45
CA SER A 257 10.20 -9.70 -0.01
C SER A 257 9.28 -9.98 1.19
N VAL A 258 8.04 -9.50 1.11
CA VAL A 258 6.99 -9.82 2.09
C VAL A 258 6.34 -11.20 1.88
N GLY A 259 6.80 -11.95 0.86
CA GLY A 259 6.31 -13.31 0.57
C GLY A 259 5.01 -13.38 -0.24
N TYR A 260 4.39 -12.24 -0.57
CA TYR A 260 3.21 -12.17 -1.43
C TYR A 260 3.17 -10.86 -2.25
N ASN A 261 2.22 -10.77 -3.18
CA ASN A 261 1.97 -9.54 -3.91
C ASN A 261 0.51 -9.11 -3.87
N SER A 262 0.30 -7.84 -3.54
CA SER A 262 -1.02 -7.21 -3.56
C SER A 262 -1.15 -6.23 -4.73
N PHE A 263 -2.35 -6.16 -5.29
CA PHE A 263 -2.70 -5.28 -6.39
C PHE A 263 -3.95 -4.50 -6.04
N VAL A 264 -4.07 -3.31 -6.63
CA VAL A 264 -5.23 -2.43 -6.51
C VAL A 264 -5.57 -1.92 -7.89
N VAL A 265 -6.85 -1.96 -8.23
CA VAL A 265 -7.38 -1.44 -9.49
C VAL A 265 -8.71 -0.74 -9.25
N PRO A 266 -9.10 0.22 -10.09
CA PRO A 266 -10.42 0.83 -10.01
C PRO A 266 -11.53 -0.22 -10.13
N GLU A 267 -12.67 0.04 -9.49
CA GLU A 267 -13.90 -0.70 -9.78
C GLU A 267 -14.23 -0.69 -11.27
N SER A 268 -14.88 -1.75 -11.75
CA SER A 268 -15.17 -1.96 -13.17
C SER A 268 -13.95 -2.05 -14.10
N ALA A 269 -12.71 -2.12 -13.58
CA ALA A 269 -11.55 -2.37 -14.43
C ALA A 269 -11.63 -3.74 -15.10
N VAL A 270 -11.20 -3.83 -16.37
CA VAL A 270 -11.05 -5.11 -17.08
C VAL A 270 -9.60 -5.55 -16.97
N LEU A 271 -9.37 -6.72 -16.38
CA LEU A 271 -8.05 -7.32 -16.26
C LEU A 271 -7.86 -8.42 -17.29
N GLU A 272 -6.74 -8.36 -18.00
CA GLU A 272 -6.25 -9.44 -18.85
C GLU A 272 -5.13 -10.18 -18.13
N ILE A 273 -5.38 -11.43 -17.78
CA ILE A 273 -4.44 -12.29 -17.07
C ILE A 273 -3.73 -13.16 -18.11
N ARG A 274 -2.42 -12.97 -18.25
CA ARG A 274 -1.59 -13.71 -19.20
C ARG A 274 -0.58 -14.61 -18.51
N TRP A 275 -0.43 -15.82 -19.04
CA TRP A 275 0.57 -16.80 -18.63
C TRP A 275 1.50 -17.11 -19.79
N MET A 276 2.81 -16.95 -19.59
CA MET A 276 3.81 -17.14 -20.65
C MET A 276 3.47 -16.34 -21.93
N GLY A 277 2.95 -15.12 -21.75
CA GLY A 277 2.56 -14.22 -22.84
C GLY A 277 1.18 -14.49 -23.47
N LYS A 278 0.51 -15.62 -23.16
CA LYS A 278 -0.82 -15.94 -23.68
C LYS A 278 -1.92 -15.50 -22.72
N ASN A 279 -2.98 -14.89 -23.22
CA ASN A 279 -4.17 -14.61 -22.41
C ASN A 279 -4.82 -15.93 -21.98
N ILE A 280 -5.01 -16.11 -20.67
CA ILE A 280 -5.67 -17.28 -20.08
C ILE A 280 -7.00 -16.94 -19.42
N LYS A 281 -7.24 -15.67 -19.08
CA LYS A 281 -8.50 -15.22 -18.49
C LYS A 281 -8.64 -13.70 -18.58
N THR A 282 -9.83 -13.25 -18.95
CA THR A 282 -10.25 -11.85 -18.80
C THR A 282 -11.20 -11.75 -17.62
N VAL A 283 -10.99 -10.77 -16.75
CA VAL A 283 -11.79 -10.58 -15.54
C VAL A 283 -12.32 -9.15 -15.51
N GLN A 284 -13.64 -9.01 -15.45
CA GLN A 284 -14.30 -7.75 -15.13
C GLN A 284 -14.29 -7.60 -13.60
N MET A 285 -13.61 -6.58 -13.07
CA MET A 285 -13.61 -6.31 -11.64
C MET A 285 -15.01 -5.91 -11.19
N PRO A 286 -15.46 -6.37 -10.01
CA PRO A 286 -16.75 -5.99 -9.48
C PRO A 286 -16.81 -4.47 -9.25
N ALA A 287 -18.03 -3.97 -9.22
CA ALA A 287 -18.33 -2.60 -8.85
C ALA A 287 -19.49 -2.63 -7.87
N ARG A 288 -19.45 -1.73 -6.89
CA ARG A 288 -20.58 -1.55 -5.98
C ARG A 288 -21.74 -0.97 -6.77
N GLU A 289 -22.97 -1.36 -6.41
CA GLU A 289 -24.15 -0.72 -6.98
C GLU A 289 -24.10 0.78 -6.69
N GLN A 290 -23.94 1.58 -7.75
CA GLN A 290 -24.12 3.01 -7.61
C GLN A 290 -25.62 3.27 -7.50
N PRO A 291 -26.09 4.07 -6.53
CA PRO A 291 -27.48 4.49 -6.52
C PRO A 291 -27.81 5.06 -7.89
N ALA A 292 -28.89 4.56 -8.50
CA ALA A 292 -29.33 5.01 -9.81
C ALA A 292 -29.32 6.53 -9.81
N GLN A 293 -28.39 7.14 -10.56
CA GLN A 293 -28.47 8.58 -10.76
C GLN A 293 -29.84 8.82 -11.37
N PRO A 294 -30.67 9.72 -10.82
CA PRO A 294 -31.96 10.01 -11.40
C PRO A 294 -31.69 10.31 -12.86
N ALA A 295 -32.34 9.55 -13.76
CA ALA A 295 -32.21 9.73 -15.18
C ALA A 295 -32.31 11.23 -15.42
N ARG A 296 -31.20 11.86 -15.82
CA ARG A 296 -31.28 13.23 -16.33
C ARG A 296 -32.18 13.05 -17.53
N ALA A 297 -33.45 13.41 -17.36
CA ALA A 297 -34.42 13.46 -18.43
C ALA A 297 -33.68 14.09 -19.59
N ALA A 298 -33.57 13.34 -20.69
CA ALA A 298 -33.07 13.86 -21.94
C ALA A 298 -33.90 15.11 -22.22
N ARG A 299 -33.38 16.27 -21.85
CA ARG A 299 -33.91 17.55 -22.29
C ARG A 299 -33.62 17.56 -23.77
N GLY A 300 -34.64 17.15 -24.50
CA GLY A 300 -35.13 17.68 -25.76
C GLY A 300 -34.07 18.03 -26.79
N VAL A 301 -34.19 17.36 -27.94
CA VAL A 301 -33.84 17.87 -29.27
C VAL A 301 -32.37 18.26 -29.43
N ARG A 302 -31.69 17.54 -30.33
CA ARG A 302 -30.41 17.97 -30.93
C ARG A 302 -30.54 19.40 -31.43
N GLU A 303 -30.06 20.38 -30.67
CA GLU A 303 -29.42 21.52 -31.28
C GLU A 303 -28.05 21.04 -31.73
N VAL A 304 -27.83 21.09 -33.04
CA VAL A 304 -26.55 20.85 -33.66
C VAL A 304 -25.53 21.74 -32.96
N ALA A 305 -24.61 21.13 -32.21
CA ALA A 305 -23.56 21.85 -31.52
C ALA A 305 -22.83 22.74 -32.55
N LYS A 306 -22.85 24.05 -32.33
CA LYS A 306 -22.05 25.01 -33.12
C LYS A 306 -20.62 24.47 -33.21
N SER A 307 -20.03 24.50 -34.40
CA SER A 307 -18.67 24.00 -34.56
C SER A 307 -17.73 24.80 -33.64
N PRO A 308 -16.63 24.21 -33.15
CA PRO A 308 -15.68 24.91 -32.27
C PRO A 308 -15.22 26.27 -32.81
N ILE A 309 -15.23 26.44 -34.14
CA ILE A 309 -14.86 27.66 -34.85
C ILE A 309 -15.95 28.74 -34.71
N GLN A 310 -17.24 28.37 -34.79
CA GLN A 310 -18.36 29.31 -34.55
C GLN A 310 -18.41 29.78 -33.10
N PHE A 311 -18.06 28.91 -32.15
CA PHE A 311 -17.97 29.29 -30.74
C PHE A 311 -16.81 30.27 -30.46
N LEU A 312 -15.65 30.05 -31.10
CA LEU A 312 -14.49 30.94 -30.99
C LEU A 312 -14.75 32.32 -31.60
N ALA A 313 -15.48 32.41 -32.70
CA ALA A 313 -15.84 33.69 -33.33
C ALA A 313 -16.75 34.55 -32.43
N GLU A 314 -17.74 33.94 -31.77
CA GLU A 314 -18.65 34.63 -30.85
C GLU A 314 -17.96 35.09 -29.56
N VAL A 315 -17.07 34.28 -29.00
CA VAL A 315 -16.43 34.58 -27.70
C VAL A 315 -15.32 35.64 -27.85
N THR A 316 -14.64 35.69 -28.99
CA THR A 316 -13.50 36.61 -29.18
C THR A 316 -13.89 37.95 -29.79
N GLY A 317 -15.09 38.08 -30.38
CA GLY A 317 -15.54 39.29 -31.06
C GLY A 317 -14.61 39.74 -32.20
N ASN A 318 -13.74 38.85 -32.69
CA ASN A 318 -12.67 39.20 -33.61
C ASN A 318 -13.17 39.15 -35.07
N PRO A 319 -13.28 40.29 -35.77
CA PRO A 319 -13.84 40.34 -37.12
C PRO A 319 -13.02 39.55 -38.16
N HIS A 320 -11.74 39.25 -37.89
CA HIS A 320 -10.91 38.45 -38.79
C HIS A 320 -11.28 36.96 -38.79
N ILE A 321 -11.78 36.40 -37.69
CA ILE A 321 -12.23 35.00 -37.62
C ILE A 321 -13.57 34.83 -38.34
N ALA A 322 -14.44 35.85 -38.29
CA ALA A 322 -15.70 35.88 -39.04
C ALA A 322 -15.50 35.92 -40.57
N ALA A 323 -14.40 36.55 -41.04
CA ALA A 323 -14.06 36.59 -42.46
C ALA A 323 -13.56 35.23 -43.00
N MET A 324 -12.86 34.43 -42.18
CA MET A 324 -12.39 33.08 -42.57
C MET A 324 -13.51 32.04 -42.68
N ILE A 325 -14.69 32.29 -42.10
CA ILE A 325 -15.85 31.38 -42.18
C ILE A 325 -16.67 31.62 -43.47
N LYS A 326 -16.44 32.74 -44.18
CA LYS A 326 -17.15 33.13 -45.41
C LYS A 326 -16.37 32.90 -46.71
N ALA A 327 -15.13 32.41 -46.64
CA ALA A 327 -14.33 31.98 -47.79
C ALA A 327 -14.29 30.46 -47.86
#